data_AF-Q8RTQ2-F1
#
_entry.id   AF-Q8RTQ2-F1
#
_cell.length_a   1.000
_cell.length_b   1.000
_cell.length_c   1.000
_cell.angle_alpha   90.00
_cell.angle_beta   90.00
_cell.angle_gamma   90.00
#
_symmetry.space_group_name_H-M   'P 1'
#
loop_
_entity.id
_entity.type
_entity.pdbx_description
1 polymer ?
#
loop_
_entity_poly.entity_id
_entity_poly.type
_entity_poly.pdbx_seq_one_letter_code
_entity_poly.pdbx_strand_id
1 'polypeptide(L)'
;GMAWEALNNIAAAKDRPLVIVVNDNERSYAPTIGGLANHLATLRTTDGYERFLARTKEVLERTPVVGRPLYDTLHGAKKGLKDFIAPQGMFEDLGLKYVGPIDGHDLEALESALTRAKRFGGPVIVHCLTEKGRGYQPALQDEADRFHAVGKIHPDTGLPISTSGADWTSVFGDEMLKLGKEREHVVAITAAMLQPVGLDKFAKAFPDRVYDVAIAEQ
;
A
#
# COMPACT_ATOMS: atom_id res chain seq x y z
N GLY A 1 0.22 5.85 15.28
CA GLY A 1 1.15 5.68 16.42
C GLY A 1 1.20 4.27 16.96
N MET A 2 0.09 3.78 17.53
CA MET A 2 0.03 2.51 18.28
C MET A 2 0.62 1.28 17.58
N ALA A 3 0.44 1.14 16.25
CA ALA A 3 1.02 0.02 15.51
C ALA A 3 2.56 -0.01 15.59
N TRP A 4 3.21 1.15 15.56
CA TRP A 4 4.66 1.26 15.69
C TRP A 4 5.15 0.96 17.11
N GLU A 5 4.41 1.43 18.11
CA GLU A 5 4.68 1.10 19.51
C GLU A 5 4.56 -0.41 19.76
N ALA A 6 3.53 -1.04 19.20
CA ALA A 6 3.34 -2.48 19.25
C ALA A 6 4.49 -3.23 18.55
N LEU A 7 4.87 -2.80 17.34
CA LEU A 7 5.99 -3.40 16.60
C LEU A 7 7.31 -3.30 17.39
N ASN A 8 7.58 -2.15 18.01
CA ASN A 8 8.76 -1.97 18.84
C ASN A 8 8.76 -2.91 20.07
N ASN A 9 7.61 -3.09 20.72
CA ASN A 9 7.47 -4.03 21.84
C ASN A 9 7.61 -5.50 21.40
N ILE A 10 7.06 -5.85 20.23
CA ILE A 10 7.17 -7.20 19.65
C ILE A 10 8.63 -7.51 19.32
N ALA A 11 9.34 -6.56 18.71
CA ALA A 11 10.75 -6.68 18.37
C ALA A 11 11.65 -7.00 19.57
N ALA A 12 11.29 -6.50 20.76
CA ALA A 12 12.00 -6.81 22.00
C ALA A 12 11.80 -8.27 22.48
N ALA A 13 10.73 -8.94 22.06
CA ALA A 13 10.37 -10.29 22.50
C ALA A 13 10.62 -11.35 21.39
N LYS A 14 11.90 -11.68 21.17
CA LYS A 14 12.37 -12.48 20.01
C LYS A 14 11.91 -13.94 19.99
N ASP A 15 11.53 -14.50 21.13
CA ASP A 15 11.16 -15.91 21.32
C ASP A 15 9.64 -16.14 21.34
N ARG A 16 8.84 -15.11 21.02
CA ARG A 16 7.39 -15.23 20.93
C ARG A 16 6.97 -15.58 19.51
N PRO A 17 6.36 -16.75 19.28
CA PRO A 17 5.85 -17.10 17.96
C PRO A 17 4.70 -16.16 17.58
N LEU A 18 4.95 -15.25 16.64
CA LEU A 18 3.97 -14.28 16.15
C LEU A 18 4.19 -14.06 14.66
N VAL A 19 3.13 -14.19 13.88
CA VAL A 19 3.15 -13.85 12.45
C VAL A 19 2.27 -12.62 12.25
N ILE A 20 2.86 -11.56 11.71
CA ILE A 20 2.20 -10.30 11.37
C ILE A 20 2.05 -10.28 9.86
N VAL A 21 0.82 -10.18 9.36
CA VAL A 21 0.57 -10.09 7.91
C VAL A 21 0.29 -8.64 7.56
N VAL A 22 1.16 -8.05 6.75
CA VAL A 22 0.96 -6.72 6.16
C VAL A 22 0.28 -6.90 4.81
N ASN A 23 -0.99 -6.52 4.75
CA ASN A 23 -1.74 -6.43 3.49
C ASN A 23 -1.53 -5.05 2.86
N ASP A 24 -0.54 -4.93 1.97
CA ASP A 24 -0.28 -3.70 1.23
C ASP A 24 -1.08 -3.68 -0.08
N ASN A 25 -2.14 -2.89 -0.09
CA ASN A 25 -2.95 -2.60 -1.29
C ASN A 25 -2.81 -1.14 -1.74
N GLU A 26 -1.80 -0.43 -1.21
CA GLU A 26 -1.51 0.97 -1.51
C GLU A 26 -2.61 1.96 -1.11
N ARG A 27 -3.63 1.52 -0.36
CA ARG A 27 -4.78 2.34 0.02
C ARG A 27 -5.14 2.19 1.50
N SER A 28 -5.57 3.31 2.07
CA SER A 28 -6.37 3.37 3.28
C SER A 28 -7.82 3.60 2.85
N TYR A 29 -8.37 4.79 3.11
CA TYR A 29 -9.55 5.32 2.42
C TYR A 29 -9.12 5.86 1.04
N ALA A 30 -8.21 6.82 1.04
CA ALA A 30 -7.47 7.33 -0.12
C ALA A 30 -6.15 6.56 -0.33
N PRO A 31 -5.35 6.84 -1.38
CA PRO A 31 -3.99 6.31 -1.50
C PRO A 31 -3.18 6.53 -0.23
N THR A 32 -2.41 5.54 0.21
CA THR A 32 -1.60 5.67 1.42
C THR A 32 -0.52 6.74 1.24
N ILE A 33 -0.31 7.55 2.28
CA ILE A 33 0.70 8.61 2.32
C ILE A 33 1.65 8.41 3.50
N GLY A 34 2.80 9.08 3.45
CA GLY A 34 3.80 9.07 4.52
C GLY A 34 5.03 8.20 4.23
N GLY A 35 6.04 8.33 5.07
CA GLY A 35 7.36 7.72 4.87
C GLY A 35 7.33 6.20 4.77
N LEU A 36 6.48 5.54 5.56
CA LEU A 36 6.30 4.08 5.49
C LEU A 36 5.73 3.66 4.12
N ALA A 37 4.70 4.35 3.63
CA ALA A 37 4.10 4.05 2.33
C ALA A 37 5.12 4.18 1.20
N ASN A 38 5.97 5.22 1.24
CA ASN A 38 7.07 5.41 0.29
C ASN A 38 8.12 4.29 0.36
N HIS A 39 8.45 3.83 1.58
CA HIS A 39 9.40 2.72 1.75
C HIS A 39 8.83 1.40 1.22
N LEU A 40 7.56 1.08 1.52
CA LEU A 40 6.88 -0.11 0.99
C LEU A 40 6.78 -0.05 -0.55
N ALA A 41 6.52 1.13 -1.13
CA ALA A 41 6.55 1.34 -2.57
C ALA A 41 7.93 1.04 -3.18
N THR A 42 9.01 1.40 -2.49
CA THR A 42 10.37 1.07 -2.93
C THR A 42 10.57 -0.45 -2.98
N LEU A 43 10.16 -1.18 -1.95
CA LEU A 43 10.25 -2.65 -1.91
C LEU A 43 9.44 -3.32 -3.05
N ARG A 44 8.26 -2.77 -3.38
CA ARG A 44 7.45 -3.24 -4.53
C ARG A 44 8.20 -3.11 -5.85
N THR A 45 8.83 -1.95 -6.08
CA THR A 45 9.55 -1.70 -7.35
C THR A 45 10.75 -2.62 -7.53
N THR A 46 11.48 -2.94 -6.45
CA THR A 46 12.63 -3.85 -6.49
C THR A 46 12.21 -5.28 -6.87
N ASP A 47 11.15 -5.82 -6.27
CA ASP A 47 10.65 -7.16 -6.60
C ASP A 47 10.07 -7.26 -8.02
N GLY A 48 9.34 -6.23 -8.47
CA GLY A 48 8.85 -6.15 -9.84
C GLY A 48 9.98 -6.13 -10.87
N TYR A 49 11.08 -5.44 -10.57
CA TYR A 49 12.28 -5.42 -11.40
C TYR A 49 13.00 -6.78 -11.43
N GLU A 50 13.10 -7.47 -10.30
CA GLU A 50 13.67 -8.83 -10.24
C GLU A 50 12.83 -9.84 -11.03
N ARG A 51 11.49 -9.80 -10.90
CA ARG A 51 10.58 -10.63 -11.70
C ARG A 51 10.72 -10.37 -13.19
N PHE A 52 10.84 -9.10 -13.60
CA PHE A 52 11.11 -8.74 -14.98
C PHE A 52 12.44 -9.31 -15.48
N LEU A 53 13.53 -9.11 -14.74
CA LEU A 53 14.85 -9.65 -15.09
C LEU A 53 14.85 -11.18 -15.18
N ALA A 54 14.19 -11.88 -14.27
CA ALA A 54 14.08 -13.34 -14.27
C ALA A 54 13.35 -13.83 -15.53
N ARG A 55 12.24 -13.18 -15.90
CA ARG A 55 11.49 -13.47 -17.12
C ARG A 55 12.30 -13.20 -18.38
N THR A 56 13.02 -12.09 -18.45
CA THR A 56 13.90 -11.76 -19.57
C THR A 56 15.02 -12.78 -19.72
N LYS A 57 15.62 -13.23 -18.62
CA LYS A 57 16.66 -14.27 -18.61
C LYS A 57 16.13 -15.59 -19.16
N GLU A 58 14.96 -16.03 -18.71
CA GLU A 58 14.35 -17.29 -19.18
C GLU A 58 14.02 -17.26 -20.68
N VAL A 59 13.57 -16.11 -21.20
CA VAL A 59 13.32 -15.90 -22.64
C VAL A 59 14.63 -15.93 -23.45
N LEU A 60 15.69 -15.30 -22.94
CA LEU A 60 17.00 -15.33 -23.59
C LEU A 60 17.58 -16.75 -23.64
N GLU A 61 17.51 -17.51 -22.54
CA GLU A 61 18.03 -18.88 -22.45
C GLU A 61 17.29 -19.85 -23.37
N ARG A 62 16.03 -19.56 -23.72
CA ARG A 62 15.22 -20.36 -24.65
C ARG A 62 15.33 -19.93 -26.12
N THR A 63 16.07 -18.86 -26.44
CA THR A 63 16.24 -18.37 -27.82
C THR A 63 17.50 -19.00 -28.45
N PRO A 64 17.39 -19.88 -29.47
CA PRO A 64 18.51 -20.75 -29.89
C PRO A 64 19.72 -20.11 -30.58
N VAL A 65 19.86 -18.78 -30.67
CA VAL A 65 20.87 -18.17 -31.58
C VAL A 65 21.62 -16.94 -31.02
N VAL A 66 21.41 -16.49 -29.78
CA VAL A 66 22.06 -15.24 -29.25
C VAL A 66 22.79 -15.49 -27.92
N GLY A 67 23.47 -16.63 -27.78
CA GLY A 67 23.87 -17.15 -26.47
C GLY A 67 25.24 -16.77 -25.92
N ARG A 68 26.18 -16.20 -26.69
CA ARG A 68 27.58 -16.02 -26.22
C ARG A 68 28.05 -14.57 -26.06
N PRO A 69 27.79 -13.62 -26.98
CA PRO A 69 28.30 -12.24 -26.81
C PRO A 69 27.48 -11.39 -25.82
N LEU A 70 26.24 -11.76 -25.54
CA LEU A 70 25.33 -10.98 -24.67
C LEU A 70 25.45 -11.38 -23.19
N TYR A 71 25.98 -12.57 -22.90
CA TYR A 71 26.10 -13.13 -21.56
C TYR A 71 27.18 -12.42 -20.72
N ASP A 72 28.25 -11.96 -21.38
CA ASP A 72 29.37 -11.27 -20.72
C ASP A 72 29.06 -9.80 -20.39
N THR A 73 28.24 -9.12 -21.21
CA THR A 73 27.81 -7.74 -20.98
C THR A 73 26.82 -7.62 -19.82
N LEU A 74 25.99 -8.65 -19.59
CA LEU A 74 25.06 -8.71 -18.46
C LEU A 74 25.77 -8.97 -17.11
N HIS A 75 26.96 -9.59 -17.13
CA HIS A 75 27.72 -9.85 -15.90
C HIS A 75 28.35 -8.58 -15.31
N GLY A 76 28.77 -7.63 -16.16
CA GLY A 76 29.34 -6.35 -15.73
C GLY A 76 28.33 -5.40 -15.07
N ALA A 77 27.10 -5.34 -15.57
CA ALA A 77 26.02 -4.51 -15.01
C ALA A 77 25.47 -5.05 -13.68
N LYS A 78 25.61 -6.35 -13.42
CA LYS A 78 25.08 -7.03 -12.23
C LYS A 78 25.75 -6.60 -10.91
N LYS A 79 27.00 -6.14 -10.96
CA LYS A 79 27.79 -5.82 -9.76
C LYS A 79 27.45 -4.44 -9.20
N GLY A 80 27.26 -3.42 -10.06
CA GLY A 80 26.88 -2.07 -9.64
C GLY A 80 25.41 -1.92 -9.25
N LEU A 81 24.55 -2.86 -9.67
CA LEU A 81 23.13 -2.86 -9.33
C LEU A 81 22.85 -3.53 -7.98
N LYS A 82 23.63 -4.56 -7.61
CA LYS A 82 23.47 -5.29 -6.34
C LYS A 82 23.67 -4.43 -5.10
N ASP A 83 24.53 -3.41 -5.18
CA ASP A 83 24.75 -2.48 -4.05
C ASP A 83 23.57 -1.50 -3.85
N PHE A 84 22.62 -1.45 -4.79
CA PHE A 84 21.36 -0.70 -4.71
C PHE A 84 20.15 -1.62 -4.41
N ILE A 85 20.35 -2.94 -4.41
CA ILE A 85 19.29 -3.93 -4.28
C ILE A 85 19.09 -4.23 -2.79
N ALA A 86 17.90 -3.83 -2.34
CA ALA A 86 17.34 -3.97 -1.01
C ALA A 86 18.16 -3.25 0.09
N PRO A 87 17.80 -2.00 0.45
CA PRO A 87 18.18 -1.53 1.78
C PRO A 87 17.70 -2.59 2.76
N GLN A 88 18.57 -3.03 3.67
CA GLN A 88 18.19 -3.92 4.77
C GLN A 88 16.83 -3.46 5.27
N GLY A 89 15.85 -4.36 5.22
CA GLY A 89 14.46 -3.95 5.33
C GLY A 89 14.26 -3.23 6.66
N MET A 90 13.55 -2.11 6.68
CA MET A 90 13.28 -1.33 7.89
C MET A 90 12.81 -2.21 9.07
N PHE A 91 12.11 -3.31 8.79
CA PHE A 91 11.70 -4.29 9.79
C PHE A 91 12.83 -5.20 10.31
N GLU A 92 13.78 -5.56 9.45
CA GLU A 92 14.97 -6.32 9.84
C GLU A 92 15.89 -5.48 10.73
N ASP A 93 15.98 -4.16 10.50
CA ASP A 93 16.69 -3.22 11.37
C ASP A 93 16.07 -3.14 12.77
N LEU A 94 14.75 -3.32 12.89
CA LEU A 94 14.06 -3.48 14.17
C LEU A 94 14.28 -4.87 14.79
N GLY A 95 14.95 -5.79 14.11
CA GLY A 95 15.18 -7.16 14.57
C GLY A 95 14.01 -8.11 14.32
N LEU A 96 13.06 -7.73 13.46
CA LEU A 96 11.94 -8.59 13.05
C LEU A 96 12.31 -9.35 11.77
N LYS A 97 12.00 -10.64 11.73
CA LYS A 97 12.17 -11.40 10.49
C LYS A 97 11.17 -10.88 9.46
N TYR A 98 11.63 -10.66 8.23
CA TYR A 98 10.78 -10.20 7.14
C TYR A 98 10.70 -11.26 6.02
N VAL A 99 9.50 -11.44 5.47
CA VAL A 99 9.19 -12.34 4.34
C VAL A 99 8.30 -11.58 3.36
N GLY A 100 8.85 -11.21 2.20
CA GLY A 100 8.10 -10.53 1.14
C GLY A 100 8.97 -9.51 0.37
N PRO A 101 8.35 -8.62 -0.43
CA PRO A 101 6.92 -8.64 -0.74
C PRO A 101 6.54 -9.91 -1.53
N ILE A 102 5.36 -10.47 -1.28
CA ILE A 102 4.80 -11.59 -2.04
C ILE A 102 3.51 -11.15 -2.74
N ASP A 103 3.21 -11.76 -3.89
CA ASP A 103 1.92 -11.56 -4.55
C ASP A 103 0.82 -12.18 -3.67
N GLY A 104 -0.04 -11.34 -3.10
CA GLY A 104 -1.14 -11.76 -2.23
C GLY A 104 -2.33 -12.35 -3.00
N HIS A 105 -2.25 -12.46 -4.32
CA HIS A 105 -3.22 -13.17 -5.16
C HIS A 105 -2.69 -14.50 -5.69
N ASP A 106 -1.45 -14.86 -5.34
CA ASP A 106 -0.87 -16.17 -5.58
C ASP A 106 -0.99 -17.02 -4.30
N LEU A 107 -1.93 -17.97 -4.31
CA LEU A 107 -2.21 -18.83 -3.16
C LEU A 107 -1.01 -19.72 -2.81
N GLU A 108 -0.26 -20.24 -3.78
CA GLU A 108 0.89 -21.10 -3.52
C GLU A 108 2.03 -20.31 -2.87
N ALA A 109 2.27 -19.08 -3.35
CA ALA A 109 3.24 -18.17 -2.76
C ALA A 109 2.86 -17.81 -1.31
N LEU A 110 1.59 -17.50 -1.06
CA LEU A 110 1.05 -17.22 0.27
C LEU A 110 1.21 -18.41 1.23
N GLU A 111 0.77 -19.60 0.82
CA GLU A 111 0.86 -20.81 1.63
C GLU A 111 2.31 -21.14 1.99
N SER A 112 3.22 -21.03 1.02
CA SER A 112 4.65 -21.22 1.23
C SER A 112 5.23 -20.21 2.22
N ALA A 113 4.92 -18.93 2.06
CA ALA A 113 5.41 -17.86 2.95
C ALA A 113 4.88 -18.02 4.39
N LEU A 114 3.57 -18.24 4.55
CA LEU A 114 2.94 -18.43 5.85
C LEU A 114 3.44 -19.69 6.55
N THR A 115 3.66 -20.79 5.80
CA THR A 115 4.23 -22.02 6.35
C THR A 115 5.66 -21.80 6.85
N ARG A 116 6.48 -21.05 6.11
CA ARG A 116 7.85 -20.69 6.54
C ARG A 116 7.83 -19.79 7.76
N ALA A 117 6.98 -18.77 7.78
CA ALA A 117 6.83 -17.85 8.91
C ALA A 117 6.41 -18.58 10.18
N LYS A 118 5.41 -19.47 10.09
CA LYS A 118 4.93 -20.30 11.21
C LYS A 118 6.03 -21.16 11.84
N ARG A 119 6.99 -21.65 11.04
CA ARG A 119 8.09 -22.51 11.51
C ARG A 119 9.27 -21.75 12.13
N PHE A 120 9.29 -20.42 12.04
CA PHE A 120 10.43 -19.62 12.49
C PHE A 120 10.62 -19.60 14.01
N GLY A 121 9.53 -19.69 14.79
CA GLY A 121 9.59 -19.73 16.26
C GLY A 121 9.80 -18.37 16.94
N GLY A 122 9.75 -17.26 16.19
CA GLY A 122 9.80 -15.89 16.70
C GLY A 122 8.91 -14.94 15.88
N PRO A 123 8.97 -13.62 16.12
CA PRO A 123 8.21 -12.65 15.36
C PRO A 123 8.62 -12.58 13.88
N VAL A 124 7.64 -12.71 12.98
CA VAL A 124 7.82 -12.60 11.52
C VAL A 124 6.79 -11.65 10.94
N ILE A 125 7.24 -10.74 10.07
CA ILE A 125 6.38 -9.95 9.19
C ILE A 125 6.32 -10.64 7.83
N VAL A 126 5.11 -10.95 7.36
CA VAL A 126 4.82 -11.40 6.00
C VAL A 126 4.15 -10.25 5.26
N HIS A 127 4.78 -9.75 4.21
CA HIS A 127 4.29 -8.61 3.44
C HIS A 127 3.67 -9.07 2.14
N CYS A 128 2.35 -8.93 2.04
CA CYS A 128 1.53 -9.36 0.91
C CYS A 128 1.05 -8.14 0.12
N LEU A 129 1.31 -8.14 -1.18
CA LEU A 129 0.79 -7.14 -2.11
C LEU A 129 -0.59 -7.56 -2.58
N THR A 130 -1.61 -6.73 -2.39
CA THR A 130 -2.96 -7.01 -2.89
C THR A 130 -3.55 -5.83 -3.66
N GLU A 131 -4.81 -5.97 -4.09
CA GLU A 131 -5.52 -4.97 -4.88
C GLU A 131 -6.89 -4.75 -4.25
N LYS A 132 -7.13 -3.57 -3.69
CA LYS A 132 -8.40 -3.21 -3.04
C LYS A 132 -9.53 -3.22 -4.07
N GLY A 133 -10.56 -4.03 -3.82
CA GLY A 133 -11.71 -4.20 -4.72
C GLY A 133 -11.52 -5.30 -5.78
N ARG A 134 -10.39 -6.01 -5.81
CA ARG A 134 -10.17 -7.09 -6.78
C ARG A 134 -11.28 -8.13 -6.71
N GLY A 135 -11.73 -8.56 -7.89
CA GLY A 135 -12.86 -9.48 -8.03
C GLY A 135 -14.22 -8.78 -8.10
N TYR A 136 -14.27 -7.45 -7.93
CA TYR A 136 -15.51 -6.69 -8.05
C TYR A 136 -15.32 -5.41 -8.88
N GLN A 137 -15.72 -5.47 -10.15
CA GLN A 137 -15.43 -4.43 -11.14
C GLN A 137 -15.92 -3.02 -10.73
N PRO A 138 -17.11 -2.82 -10.15
CA PRO A 138 -17.54 -1.50 -9.72
C PRO A 138 -16.63 -0.88 -8.66
N ALA A 139 -16.14 -1.69 -7.70
CA ALA A 139 -15.16 -1.22 -6.73
C ALA A 139 -13.82 -0.88 -7.36
N LEU A 140 -13.39 -1.58 -8.42
CA LEU A 140 -12.18 -1.24 -9.15
C LEU A 140 -12.30 0.04 -10.00
N GLN A 141 -13.52 0.43 -10.37
CA GLN A 141 -13.77 1.63 -11.16
C GLN A 141 -13.98 2.88 -10.30
N ASP A 142 -14.33 2.71 -9.03
CA ASP A 142 -14.33 3.80 -8.06
C ASP A 142 -12.90 4.15 -7.63
N GLU A 143 -12.25 5.02 -8.41
CA GLU A 143 -10.88 5.45 -8.12
C GLU A 143 -10.74 6.20 -6.79
N ALA A 144 -11.82 6.86 -6.36
CA ALA A 144 -11.81 7.75 -5.21
C ALA A 144 -11.75 6.95 -3.90
N ASP A 145 -12.62 5.95 -3.74
CA ASP A 145 -12.78 5.24 -2.46
C ASP A 145 -12.58 3.71 -2.57
N ARG A 146 -12.66 3.16 -3.79
CA ARG A 146 -12.68 1.72 -4.07
C ARG A 146 -13.77 1.00 -3.27
N PHE A 147 -14.93 1.64 -3.13
CA PHE A 147 -16.06 1.16 -2.33
C PHE A 147 -15.68 0.86 -0.87
N HIS A 148 -14.83 1.68 -0.25
CA HIS A 148 -14.56 1.58 1.18
C HIS A 148 -15.83 1.81 2.00
N ALA A 149 -16.62 2.81 1.59
CA ALA A 149 -17.95 3.09 2.12
C ALA A 149 -18.96 3.11 0.96
N VAL A 150 -19.93 2.19 1.00
CA VAL A 150 -21.02 2.14 0.02
C VAL A 150 -22.37 2.30 0.69
N GLY A 151 -23.22 3.11 0.06
CA GLY A 151 -24.65 3.10 0.35
C GLY A 151 -25.31 1.83 -0.21
N LYS A 152 -26.64 1.86 -0.33
CA LYS A 152 -27.35 0.78 -1.02
C LYS A 152 -27.11 0.88 -2.52
N ILE A 153 -26.53 -0.17 -3.12
CA ILE A 153 -26.17 -0.24 -4.54
C ILE A 153 -26.75 -1.49 -5.19
N HIS A 154 -26.92 -1.47 -6.50
CA HIS A 154 -27.20 -2.67 -7.27
C HIS A 154 -25.92 -3.51 -7.37
N PRO A 155 -25.92 -4.80 -7.00
CA PRO A 155 -24.70 -5.59 -6.89
C PRO A 155 -23.96 -5.72 -8.23
N ASP A 156 -24.66 -5.85 -9.36
CA ASP A 156 -23.96 -6.05 -10.64
C ASP A 156 -23.40 -4.77 -11.26
N THR A 157 -24.01 -3.61 -10.99
CA THR A 157 -23.64 -2.34 -11.64
C THR A 157 -22.90 -1.39 -10.72
N GLY A 158 -22.97 -1.59 -9.40
CA GLY A 158 -22.45 -0.68 -8.38
C GLY A 158 -23.20 0.66 -8.29
N LEU A 159 -24.30 0.83 -9.04
CA LEU A 159 -25.05 2.08 -9.04
C LEU A 159 -25.96 2.19 -7.81
N PRO A 160 -26.13 3.40 -7.24
CA PRO A 160 -27.05 3.62 -6.13
C PRO A 160 -28.49 3.24 -6.49
N ILE A 161 -29.19 2.57 -5.57
CA ILE A 161 -30.62 2.19 -5.76
C ILE A 161 -31.60 3.29 -5.33
N SER A 162 -31.11 4.33 -4.68
CA SER A 162 -31.90 5.47 -4.22
C SER A 162 -31.01 6.69 -4.04
N THR A 163 -31.53 7.87 -4.39
CA THR A 163 -30.91 9.15 -4.03
C THR A 163 -31.24 9.48 -2.57
N SER A 164 -30.21 9.68 -1.76
CA SER A 164 -30.35 10.28 -0.44
C SER A 164 -30.33 11.82 -0.56
N GLY A 165 -31.04 12.50 0.34
CA GLY A 165 -30.91 13.94 0.52
C GLY A 165 -29.53 14.33 1.09
N ALA A 166 -29.33 15.62 1.35
CA ALA A 166 -28.10 16.10 1.97
C ALA A 166 -27.89 15.44 3.33
N ASP A 167 -26.70 14.89 3.56
CA ASP A 167 -26.25 14.41 4.87
C ASP A 167 -25.43 15.49 5.60
N TRP A 168 -25.16 15.26 6.89
CA TRP A 168 -24.37 16.18 7.70
C TRP A 168 -22.97 16.45 7.13
N THR A 169 -22.35 15.42 6.54
CA THR A 169 -21.02 15.52 5.93
C THR A 169 -21.02 16.47 4.73
N SER A 170 -22.02 16.39 3.86
CA SER A 170 -22.17 17.26 2.70
C SER A 170 -22.40 18.71 3.12
N VAL A 171 -23.25 18.94 4.13
CA VAL A 171 -23.50 20.28 4.69
C VAL A 171 -22.22 20.86 5.32
N PHE A 172 -21.48 20.05 6.10
CA PHE A 172 -20.19 20.44 6.66
C PHE A 172 -19.19 20.81 5.57
N GLY A 173 -19.04 19.99 4.53
CA GLY A 173 -18.09 20.23 3.45
C GLY A 173 -18.40 21.50 2.66
N ASP A 174 -19.68 21.77 2.40
CA ASP A 174 -20.11 23.00 1.74
C ASP A 174 -19.82 24.24 2.59
N GLU A 175 -20.04 24.16 3.91
CA GLU A 175 -19.77 25.27 4.82
C GLU A 175 -18.27 25.51 5.02
N MET A 176 -17.47 24.44 5.13
CA MET A 176 -16.01 24.53 5.15
C MET A 176 -15.49 25.26 3.92
N LEU A 177 -15.98 24.92 2.72
CA LEU A 177 -15.57 25.59 1.48
C LEU A 177 -15.91 27.09 1.48
N LYS A 178 -17.09 27.49 1.99
CA LYS A 178 -17.47 28.91 2.11
C LYS A 178 -16.54 29.63 3.09
N LEU A 179 -16.35 29.08 4.28
CA LEU A 179 -15.47 29.66 5.30
C LEU A 179 -14.02 29.80 4.79
N GLY A 180 -13.54 28.83 4.01
CA GLY A 180 -12.21 28.88 3.38
C GLY A 180 -12.02 30.06 2.42
N LYS A 181 -13.08 30.48 1.72
CA LYS A 181 -13.07 31.65 0.82
C LYS A 181 -13.04 32.98 1.56
N GLU A 182 -13.64 33.03 2.75
CA GLU A 182 -13.76 34.26 3.54
C GLU A 182 -12.58 34.46 4.51
N ARG A 183 -11.95 33.37 4.94
CA ARG A 183 -10.97 33.37 6.02
C ARG A 183 -9.73 32.60 5.63
N GLU A 184 -8.62 33.29 5.39
CA GLU A 184 -7.34 32.67 4.98
C GLU A 184 -6.71 31.77 6.06
N HIS A 185 -7.02 32.00 7.34
CA HIS A 185 -6.43 31.27 8.47
C HIS A 185 -7.13 29.94 8.80
N VAL A 186 -8.24 29.60 8.14
CA VAL A 186 -8.90 28.31 8.37
C VAL A 186 -8.07 27.21 7.71
N VAL A 187 -7.78 26.15 8.44
CA VAL A 187 -7.11 24.96 7.88
C VAL A 187 -7.94 23.72 8.19
N ALA A 188 -7.83 22.71 7.34
CA ALA A 188 -8.45 21.42 7.54
C ALA A 188 -7.39 20.38 7.89
N ILE A 189 -7.69 19.55 8.87
CA ILE A 189 -6.84 18.43 9.28
C ILE A 189 -7.70 17.17 9.23
N THR A 190 -7.19 16.10 8.66
CA THR A 190 -7.87 14.81 8.56
C THR A 190 -6.91 13.66 8.79
N ALA A 191 -7.42 12.53 9.25
CA ALA A 191 -6.65 11.31 9.43
C ALA A 191 -7.04 10.29 8.35
N ALA A 192 -6.39 10.36 7.18
CA ALA A 192 -6.65 9.55 5.98
C ALA A 192 -8.06 9.63 5.40
N MET A 193 -8.96 10.46 5.94
CA MET A 193 -10.39 10.45 5.62
C MET A 193 -10.84 11.73 4.89
N LEU A 194 -10.07 12.22 3.93
CA LEU A 194 -10.36 13.49 3.25
C LEU A 194 -11.78 13.56 2.66
N GLN A 195 -12.19 12.54 1.90
CA GLN A 195 -13.53 12.49 1.29
C GLN A 195 -14.63 12.04 2.27
N PRO A 196 -14.45 10.96 3.07
CA PRO A 196 -15.49 10.52 4.00
C PRO A 196 -15.94 11.58 5.02
N VAL A 197 -15.07 12.54 5.36
CA VAL A 197 -15.40 13.65 6.28
C VAL A 197 -15.75 14.96 5.58
N GLY A 198 -15.95 14.95 4.26
CA GLY A 198 -16.45 16.09 3.49
C GLY A 198 -15.42 17.20 3.23
N LEU A 199 -14.13 16.92 3.34
CA LEU A 199 -13.05 17.90 3.12
C LEU A 199 -12.53 17.91 1.68
N ASP A 200 -13.02 17.06 0.80
CA ASP A 200 -12.56 16.94 -0.59
C ASP A 200 -12.72 18.25 -1.38
N LYS A 201 -13.86 18.94 -1.22
CA LYS A 201 -14.13 20.23 -1.86
C LYS A 201 -13.15 21.31 -1.37
N PHE A 202 -12.90 21.32 -0.06
CA PHE A 202 -11.96 22.27 0.55
C PHE A 202 -10.53 22.02 0.07
N ALA A 203 -10.08 20.76 0.02
CA ALA A 203 -8.76 20.40 -0.47
C ALA A 203 -8.54 20.75 -1.95
N LYS A 204 -9.56 20.56 -2.79
CA LYS A 204 -9.51 20.95 -4.20
C LYS A 204 -9.36 22.46 -4.38
N ALA A 205 -10.02 23.26 -3.53
CA ALA A 205 -9.99 24.71 -3.61
C ALA A 205 -8.76 25.33 -2.92
N PHE A 206 -8.29 24.73 -1.83
CA PHE A 206 -7.24 25.25 -0.96
C PHE A 206 -6.24 24.14 -0.58
N PRO A 207 -5.49 23.59 -1.55
CA PRO A 207 -4.61 22.44 -1.32
C PRO A 207 -3.55 22.70 -0.25
N ASP A 208 -3.01 23.92 -0.17
CA ASP A 208 -1.99 24.30 0.81
C ASP A 208 -2.53 24.49 2.24
N ARG A 209 -3.84 24.29 2.45
CA ARG A 209 -4.53 24.49 3.73
C ARG A 209 -5.17 23.20 4.25
N VAL A 210 -4.75 22.06 3.73
CA VAL A 210 -5.21 20.74 4.15
C VAL A 210 -4.03 19.87 4.56
N TYR A 211 -4.13 19.30 5.75
CA TYR A 211 -3.12 18.41 6.32
C TYR A 211 -3.75 17.05 6.56
N ASP A 212 -3.26 16.04 5.84
CA ASP A 212 -3.64 14.66 6.07
C ASP A 212 -2.52 13.98 6.90
N VAL A 213 -2.85 13.57 8.12
CA VAL A 213 -1.93 12.91 9.03
C VAL A 213 -1.86 11.38 8.83
N ALA A 214 -2.50 10.87 7.77
CA ALA A 214 -2.73 9.46 7.54
C ALA A 214 -3.49 8.82 8.72
N ILE A 215 -3.23 7.54 9.02
CA ILE A 215 -3.89 6.83 10.14
C ILE A 215 -3.16 7.14 11.46
N ALA A 216 -3.24 8.40 11.89
CA ALA A 216 -2.61 8.90 13.11
C ALA A 216 -3.45 10.02 13.75
N GLU A 217 -4.53 9.64 14.43
CA GLU A 217 -5.45 10.57 15.08
C GLU A 217 -4.87 11.26 16.34
N GLN A 218 -3.84 10.68 16.97
CA GLN A 218 -3.18 11.24 18.17
C GLN A 218 -2.22 12.37 17.79
#